data_AF-F3MG24-F1
#
_entry.id   AF-F3MG24-F1
#
_cell.length_a   1.000
_cell.length_b   1.000
_cell.length_c   1.000
_cell.angle_alpha   90.00
_cell.angle_beta   90.00
_cell.angle_gamma   90.00
#
_symmetry.space_group_name_H-M   'P 1'
#
loop_
_entity.id
_entity.type
_entity.pdbx_description
1 polymer ?
#
loop_
_entity_poly.entity_id
_entity_poly.type
_entity_poly.pdbx_seq_one_letter_code
_entity_poly.pdbx_strand_id
1 'polypeptide(L)'
;MAIDLGVANVQNYKMSLKIAERAYRLAHKRADSDDKKVISGMISDCEYAIEWLETGRRPGNKRGIERRAAYQREKLVDPLRMQAYVRNTKAGGPSNLSDWERFQIEDALSRLSERERDCYTMAHGECFSFQEIADFLRISKGTVEEYIERAQRKISEDLQSSLFLIG
;
A
#
# COMPACT_ATOMS: atom_id res chain seq x y z
N MET A 1 -31.07 -38.64 3.76
CA MET A 1 -29.94 -38.85 4.69
C MET A 1 -28.71 -38.30 3.99
N ALA A 2 -28.12 -37.21 4.48
CA ALA A 2 -26.88 -36.68 3.91
C ALA A 2 -25.75 -37.68 4.22
N ILE A 3 -25.02 -38.10 3.19
CA ILE A 3 -23.89 -39.01 3.34
C ILE A 3 -22.71 -38.16 3.81
N ASP A 4 -22.29 -38.34 5.06
CA ASP A 4 -21.06 -37.74 5.54
C ASP A 4 -19.87 -38.54 4.98
N LEU A 5 -19.08 -37.88 4.13
CA LEU A 5 -17.89 -38.46 3.53
C LEU A 5 -16.65 -38.26 4.42
N GLY A 6 -16.74 -37.47 5.50
CA GLY A 6 -15.64 -37.16 6.39
C GLY A 6 -14.73 -36.04 5.87
N VAL A 7 -13.47 -36.05 6.29
CA VAL A 7 -12.50 -34.95 6.06
C VAL A 7 -12.26 -34.70 4.57
N ALA A 8 -12.07 -33.43 4.18
CA ALA A 8 -11.75 -33.05 2.81
C ALA A 8 -10.41 -33.67 2.35
N ASN A 9 -10.48 -34.72 1.52
CA ASN A 9 -9.34 -35.39 0.91
C ASN A 9 -9.68 -35.80 -0.54
N VAL A 10 -8.67 -36.15 -1.34
CA VAL A 10 -8.82 -36.50 -2.77
C VAL A 10 -9.87 -37.59 -2.98
N GLN A 11 -9.85 -38.64 -2.16
CA GLN A 11 -10.75 -39.79 -2.33
C GLN A 11 -12.20 -39.40 -2.06
N ASN A 12 -12.43 -38.57 -1.04
CA ASN A 12 -13.74 -38.06 -0.68
C ASN A 12 -14.30 -37.15 -1.78
N TYR A 13 -13.48 -36.27 -2.36
CA TYR A 13 -13.91 -35.49 -3.53
C TYR A 13 -14.23 -36.37 -4.75
N LYS A 14 -13.47 -37.44 -5.01
CA LYS A 14 -13.80 -38.42 -6.06
C LYS A 14 -15.12 -39.15 -5.78
N MET A 15 -15.45 -39.42 -4.52
CA MET A 15 -16.74 -39.98 -4.15
C MET A 15 -17.88 -38.97 -4.34
N SER A 16 -17.69 -37.72 -3.90
CA SER A 16 -18.63 -36.62 -4.15
C SER A 16 -18.92 -36.43 -5.64
N LEU A 17 -17.87 -36.45 -6.48
CA LEU A 17 -17.99 -36.36 -7.93
C LEU A 17 -18.88 -37.48 -8.49
N LYS A 18 -18.65 -38.74 -8.09
CA LYS A 18 -19.49 -39.88 -8.52
C LYS A 18 -20.95 -39.74 -8.07
N ILE A 19 -21.20 -39.17 -6.89
CA ILE A 19 -22.55 -38.91 -6.40
C ILE A 19 -23.21 -37.81 -7.26
N ALA A 20 -22.50 -36.71 -7.53
CA ALA A 20 -22.97 -35.62 -8.36
C ALA A 20 -23.26 -36.08 -9.81
N GLU A 21 -22.39 -36.88 -10.42
CA GLU A 21 -22.61 -37.49 -11.74
C GLU A 21 -23.86 -38.39 -11.79
N ARG A 22 -24.11 -39.15 -10.71
CA ARG A 22 -25.34 -39.94 -10.59
C ARG A 22 -26.57 -39.03 -10.49
N ALA A 23 -26.52 -37.99 -9.67
CA ALA A 23 -27.59 -37.01 -9.54
C ALA A 23 -27.87 -36.29 -10.86
N TYR A 24 -26.82 -35.90 -11.59
CA TYR A 24 -26.93 -35.25 -12.90
C TYR A 24 -27.64 -36.15 -13.91
N ARG A 25 -27.30 -37.44 -13.95
CA ARG A 25 -27.99 -38.42 -14.82
C ARG A 25 -29.47 -38.59 -14.46
N LEU A 26 -29.82 -38.53 -13.17
CA LEU A 26 -31.21 -38.60 -12.72
C LEU A 26 -31.99 -37.33 -13.11
N ALA A 27 -31.42 -36.15 -12.87
CA ALA A 27 -31.98 -34.86 -13.29
C ALA A 27 -32.16 -34.82 -14.82
N HIS A 28 -31.18 -35.35 -15.57
CA HIS A 28 -31.28 -35.48 -17.02
C HIS A 28 -32.48 -36.32 -17.46
N LYS A 29 -32.69 -37.49 -16.84
CA LYS A 29 -33.84 -38.37 -17.14
C LYS A 29 -35.17 -37.71 -16.79
N ARG A 30 -35.21 -36.87 -15.76
CA ARG A 30 -36.41 -36.13 -15.33
C ARG A 30 -36.69 -34.86 -16.14
N ALA A 31 -35.81 -34.52 -17.09
CA ALA A 31 -35.85 -33.27 -17.86
C ALA A 31 -35.83 -32.00 -16.98
N ASP A 32 -35.23 -32.07 -15.80
CA ASP A 32 -35.11 -30.93 -14.88
C ASP A 32 -33.88 -30.07 -15.25
N SER A 33 -34.11 -28.91 -15.86
CA SER A 33 -33.04 -28.02 -16.34
C SER A 33 -32.30 -27.31 -15.22
N ASP A 34 -32.98 -26.99 -14.13
CA ASP A 34 -32.41 -26.20 -13.04
C ASP A 34 -31.49 -27.06 -12.20
N ASP A 35 -31.94 -28.27 -11.84
CA ASP A 35 -31.11 -29.26 -11.16
C ASP A 35 -29.87 -29.61 -11.99
N LYS A 36 -30.02 -29.78 -13.31
CA LYS A 36 -28.87 -30.04 -14.22
C LYS A 36 -27.83 -28.93 -14.13
N LYS A 37 -28.26 -27.66 -14.16
CA LYS A 37 -27.34 -26.52 -14.13
C LYS A 37 -26.59 -26.47 -12.80
N VAL A 38 -27.29 -26.63 -11.68
CA VAL A 38 -26.69 -26.64 -10.34
C VAL A 38 -25.72 -27.80 -10.20
N ILE A 39 -26.14 -29.03 -10.53
CA ILE A 39 -25.31 -30.22 -10.36
C ILE A 39 -24.11 -30.19 -11.31
N SER A 40 -24.24 -29.64 -12.52
CA SER A 40 -23.11 -29.43 -13.42
C SER A 40 -22.04 -28.52 -12.79
N GLY A 41 -22.44 -27.47 -12.07
CA GLY A 41 -21.51 -26.64 -11.31
C GLY A 41 -20.79 -27.44 -10.21
N MET A 42 -21.54 -28.26 -9.45
CA MET A 42 -20.97 -29.11 -8.40
C MET A 42 -19.95 -30.12 -8.96
N ILE A 43 -20.19 -30.67 -10.15
CA ILE A 43 -19.26 -31.55 -10.86
C ILE A 43 -17.96 -30.78 -11.17
N SER A 44 -18.07 -29.62 -11.82
CA SER A 44 -16.90 -28.79 -12.17
C SER A 44 -16.09 -28.37 -10.94
N ASP A 45 -16.75 -28.05 -9.83
CA ASP A 45 -16.06 -27.70 -8.57
C ASP A 45 -15.31 -28.90 -7.98
N CYS A 46 -15.90 -30.10 -8.02
CA CYS A 46 -15.23 -31.33 -7.59
C CYS A 46 -14.02 -31.65 -8.46
N GLU A 47 -14.16 -31.57 -9.79
CA GLU A 47 -13.05 -31.78 -10.74
C GLU A 47 -11.91 -30.79 -10.49
N TYR A 48 -12.25 -29.51 -10.29
CA TYR A 48 -11.29 -28.45 -9.96
C TYR A 48 -10.52 -28.75 -8.66
N ALA A 49 -11.22 -29.16 -7.61
CA ALA A 49 -10.59 -29.52 -6.34
C ALA A 49 -9.70 -30.77 -6.46
N ILE A 50 -10.16 -31.79 -7.18
CA ILE A 50 -9.39 -33.03 -7.41
C ILE A 50 -8.08 -32.71 -8.14
N GLU A 51 -8.12 -31.93 -9.22
CA GLU A 51 -6.92 -31.59 -9.99
C GLU A 51 -5.91 -30.82 -9.13
N TRP A 52 -6.37 -29.87 -8.31
CA TRP A 52 -5.50 -29.17 -7.34
C TRP A 52 -4.83 -30.11 -6.35
N LEU A 53 -5.61 -31.01 -5.74
CA LEU A 53 -5.12 -31.89 -4.69
C LEU A 53 -4.19 -32.98 -5.23
N GLU A 54 -4.38 -33.44 -6.47
CA GLU A 54 -3.53 -34.45 -7.10
C GLU A 54 -2.25 -33.87 -7.70
N THR A 55 -2.34 -32.69 -8.33
CA THR A 55 -1.20 -32.12 -9.06
C THR A 55 -0.43 -31.08 -8.26
N GLY A 56 -1.04 -30.50 -7.22
CA GLY A 56 -0.53 -29.35 -6.50
C GLY A 56 -0.44 -28.08 -7.37
N ARG A 57 -1.04 -28.08 -8.55
CA ARG A 57 -0.99 -26.99 -9.53
C ARG A 57 -2.38 -26.47 -9.82
N ARG A 58 -2.47 -25.20 -10.21
CA ARG A 58 -3.73 -24.57 -10.58
C ARG A 58 -4.33 -25.25 -11.82
N PRO A 59 -5.56 -25.79 -11.74
CA PRO A 59 -6.27 -26.36 -12.87
C PRO A 59 -6.35 -25.42 -14.06
N GLY A 60 -6.14 -25.96 -15.26
CA GLY A 60 -6.17 -25.22 -16.52
C GLY A 60 -4.97 -24.30 -16.79
N ASN A 61 -3.99 -24.20 -15.87
CA ASN A 61 -2.82 -23.35 -16.08
C ASN A 61 -1.61 -24.18 -16.55
N LYS A 62 -1.10 -23.90 -17.76
CA LYS A 62 0.06 -24.63 -18.32
C LYS A 62 1.38 -24.34 -17.59
N ARG A 63 1.48 -23.20 -16.90
CA ARG A 63 2.69 -22.72 -16.21
C ARG A 63 2.46 -22.73 -14.70
N GLY A 64 3.45 -23.19 -13.94
CA GLY A 64 3.40 -23.15 -12.48
C GLY A 64 3.57 -21.74 -11.91
N ILE A 65 3.39 -21.61 -10.60
CA ILE A 65 3.46 -20.33 -9.88
C ILE A 65 4.85 -19.68 -9.92
N GLU A 66 5.87 -20.51 -10.13
CA GLU A 66 7.26 -20.11 -10.34
C GLU A 66 7.48 -19.36 -11.66
N ARG A 67 6.62 -19.56 -12.66
CA ARG A 67 6.68 -18.90 -13.98
C ARG A 67 5.44 -18.05 -14.26
N ARG A 68 5.21 -17.06 -13.40
CA ARG A 68 4.15 -16.04 -13.55
C ARG A 68 4.38 -15.14 -14.77
N ALA A 69 3.31 -14.82 -15.47
CA ALA A 69 3.34 -13.81 -16.55
C ALA A 69 3.64 -12.40 -15.98
N ALA A 70 4.07 -11.46 -16.82
CA ALA A 70 4.44 -10.10 -16.38
C ALA A 70 3.32 -9.41 -15.58
N TYR A 71 2.09 -9.41 -16.12
CA TYR A 71 0.90 -8.87 -15.46
C TYR A 71 0.51 -9.57 -14.14
N GLN A 72 0.99 -10.80 -13.89
CA GLN A 72 0.77 -11.51 -12.61
C GLN A 72 1.86 -11.19 -11.58
N ARG A 73 2.99 -10.66 -12.04
CA ARG A 73 4.10 -10.18 -11.19
C ARG A 73 3.90 -8.72 -10.81
N GLU A 74 3.41 -7.92 -11.74
CA GLU A 74 3.15 -6.50 -11.56
C GLU A 74 1.86 -6.31 -10.73
N LYS A 75 2.00 -5.68 -9.56
CA LYS A 75 0.87 -5.13 -8.81
C LYS A 75 0.94 -3.61 -8.96
N LEU A 76 -0.15 -3.01 -9.41
CA LEU A 76 -0.29 -1.56 -9.39
C LEU A 76 -0.35 -1.11 -7.94
N VAL A 77 0.69 -0.43 -7.50
CA VAL A 77 0.82 0.12 -6.14
C VAL A 77 1.14 1.59 -6.29
N ASP A 78 0.42 2.43 -5.54
CA ASP A 78 0.72 3.85 -5.43
C ASP A 78 2.16 4.03 -4.90
N PRO A 79 3.05 4.75 -5.63
CA PRO A 79 4.41 5.00 -5.19
C PRO A 79 4.52 5.56 -3.76
N LEU A 80 3.58 6.41 -3.33
CA LEU A 80 3.55 6.94 -1.96
C LEU A 80 3.33 5.85 -0.92
N ARG A 81 2.47 4.87 -1.22
CA ARG A 81 2.24 3.72 -0.34
C ARG A 81 3.44 2.77 -0.33
N MET A 82 4.17 2.67 -1.44
CA MET A 82 5.38 1.85 -1.53
C MET A 82 6.52 2.40 -0.65
N GLN A 83 6.65 3.72 -0.54
CA GLN A 83 7.64 4.37 0.34
C GLN A 83 7.49 3.97 1.82
N ALA A 84 6.25 3.73 2.27
CA ALA A 84 5.94 3.26 3.63
C ALA A 84 6.54 1.88 3.96
N TYR A 85 6.73 1.03 2.95
CA TYR A 85 7.28 -0.31 3.14
C TYR A 85 8.80 -0.36 3.00
N VAL A 86 9.41 0.59 2.27
CA VAL A 86 10.87 0.63 2.04
C VAL A 86 11.62 1.25 3.20
N ARG A 87 10.99 2.17 3.95
CA ARG A 87 11.55 2.73 5.20
C ARG A 87 10.58 2.44 6.34
N ASN A 88 11.01 1.65 7.32
CA ASN A 88 10.28 1.44 8.58
C ASN A 88 10.23 2.70 9.48
N THR A 89 10.44 3.87 8.89
CA THR A 89 10.40 5.17 9.53
C THR A 89 9.67 6.11 8.56
N LYS A 90 8.48 6.55 8.97
CA LYS A 90 7.84 7.79 8.47
C LYS A 90 7.24 7.78 7.06
N ALA A 91 6.36 6.85 6.72
CA ALA A 91 5.45 7.11 5.59
C ALA A 91 4.01 6.72 5.89
N GLY A 92 3.15 7.74 6.06
CA GLY A 92 1.69 7.56 6.02
C GLY A 92 0.78 8.47 6.85
N GLY A 93 1.28 9.43 7.66
CA GLY A 93 0.39 10.26 8.49
C GLY A 93 0.97 11.66 8.81
N PRO A 94 0.11 12.64 9.17
CA PRO A 94 0.51 14.03 9.39
C PRO A 94 1.57 14.08 10.47
N SER A 95 2.78 14.52 10.10
CA SER A 95 3.90 14.88 10.98
C SER A 95 4.00 14.03 12.26
N ASN A 96 4.89 13.03 12.27
CA ASN A 96 5.33 12.32 13.48
C ASN A 96 6.11 13.22 14.46
N LEU A 97 5.79 14.52 14.51
CA LEU A 97 6.31 15.48 15.47
C LEU A 97 5.39 15.42 16.67
N SER A 98 5.96 15.11 17.84
CA SER A 98 5.34 15.36 19.13
C SER A 98 4.98 16.84 19.27
N ASP A 99 4.02 17.15 20.14
CA ASP A 99 3.66 18.54 20.43
C ASP A 99 4.86 19.35 20.94
N TRP A 100 5.81 18.69 21.63
CA TRP A 100 7.06 19.29 22.05
C TRP A 100 7.97 19.67 20.88
N GLU A 101 8.18 18.76 19.92
CA GLU A 101 8.99 19.06 18.73
C GLU A 101 8.35 20.16 17.87
N ARG A 102 7.01 20.21 17.80
CA ARG A 102 6.30 21.32 17.11
C ARG A 102 6.55 22.65 17.82
N PHE A 103 6.44 22.66 19.14
CA PHE A 103 6.74 23.83 19.96
C PHE A 103 8.19 24.30 19.75
N GLN A 104 9.17 23.39 19.72
CA GLN A 104 10.57 23.73 19.45
C GLN A 104 10.75 24.38 18.07
N ILE A 105 10.07 23.87 17.03
CA ILE A 105 10.12 24.47 15.70
C ILE A 105 9.49 25.86 15.70
N GLU A 106 8.33 26.03 16.34
CA GLU A 106 7.67 27.34 16.45
C GLU A 106 8.51 28.36 17.22
N ASP A 107 9.13 27.94 18.34
CA ASP A 107 10.02 28.76 19.15
C ASP A 107 11.23 29.23 18.32
N ALA A 108 11.91 28.30 17.62
CA ALA A 108 13.04 28.62 16.76
C ALA A 108 12.68 29.59 15.61
N LEU A 109 11.48 29.46 15.03
CA LEU A 109 11.02 30.33 13.95
C LEU A 109 10.52 31.69 14.46
N SER A 110 10.19 31.83 15.74
CA SER A 110 9.63 33.07 16.32
C SER A 110 10.63 34.24 16.36
N ARG A 111 11.93 33.95 16.44
CA ARG A 111 13.01 34.96 16.42
C ARG A 111 13.25 35.57 15.05
N LEU A 112 12.85 34.87 13.99
CA LEU A 112 13.05 35.33 12.62
C LEU A 112 12.12 36.51 12.30
N SER A 113 12.60 37.46 11.51
CA SER A 113 11.70 38.44 10.89
C SER A 113 10.76 37.73 9.91
N GLU A 114 9.63 38.36 9.61
CA GLU A 114 8.62 37.83 8.68
C GLU A 114 9.26 37.39 7.35
N ARG A 115 10.14 38.22 6.77
CA ARG A 115 10.82 37.90 5.51
C ARG A 115 11.85 36.77 5.62
N GLU A 116 12.59 36.71 6.71
CA GLU A 116 13.53 35.62 6.98
C GLU A 116 12.78 34.30 7.16
N ARG A 117 11.68 34.32 7.92
CA ARG A 117 10.82 33.16 8.14
C ARG A 117 10.20 32.65 6.85
N ASP A 118 9.61 33.54 6.05
CA ASP A 118 9.01 33.19 4.77
C ASP A 118 10.02 32.52 3.83
N CYS A 119 11.20 33.13 3.65
CA CYS A 119 12.24 32.57 2.80
C CYS A 119 12.75 31.22 3.33
N TYR A 120 12.94 31.10 4.65
CA TYR A 120 13.43 29.88 5.28
C TYR A 120 12.41 28.73 5.20
N THR A 121 11.12 29.01 5.45
CA THR A 121 10.04 28.02 5.35
C THR A 121 9.83 27.56 3.90
N MET A 122 9.86 28.46 2.92
CA MET A 122 9.74 28.07 1.51
C MET A 122 10.93 27.23 1.04
N ALA A 123 12.16 27.57 1.47
CA ALA A 123 13.36 26.85 1.08
C ALA A 123 13.49 25.48 1.75
N HIS A 124 13.25 25.40 3.06
CA HIS A 124 13.53 24.19 3.86
C HIS A 124 12.28 23.39 4.24
N GLY A 125 11.12 24.03 4.33
CA GLY A 125 9.83 23.37 4.58
C GLY A 125 9.17 22.87 3.29
N GLU A 126 9.14 23.72 2.27
CA GLU A 126 8.46 23.43 0.99
C GLU A 126 9.43 23.02 -0.14
N CYS A 127 10.74 23.13 0.09
CA CYS A 127 11.80 22.72 -0.83
C CYS A 127 11.83 23.47 -2.17
N PHE A 128 11.39 24.73 -2.20
CA PHE A 128 11.52 25.58 -3.38
C PHE A 128 12.97 26.05 -3.61
N SER A 129 13.33 26.24 -4.88
CA SER A 129 14.62 26.85 -5.24
C SER A 129 14.64 28.34 -4.93
N PHE A 130 15.83 28.91 -4.70
CA PHE A 130 15.96 30.34 -4.37
C PHE A 130 15.43 31.26 -5.49
N GLN A 131 15.47 30.79 -6.74
CA GLN A 131 14.90 31.53 -7.86
C GLN A 131 13.36 31.55 -7.80
N GLU A 132 12.73 30.42 -7.51
CA GLU A 132 11.26 30.35 -7.35
C GLU A 132 10.78 31.21 -6.19
N ILE A 133 11.51 31.20 -5.06
CA ILE A 133 11.19 32.04 -3.89
C ILE A 133 11.32 33.53 -4.23
N ALA A 134 12.37 33.90 -4.98
CA ALA A 134 12.57 35.27 -5.44
C ALA A 134 11.41 35.73 -6.32
N ASP A 135 10.91 34.85 -7.20
CA ASP A 135 9.77 35.12 -8.07
C ASP A 135 8.46 35.24 -7.27
N PHE A 136 8.23 34.37 -6.26
CA PHE A 136 7.05 34.44 -5.38
C PHE A 136 7.01 35.73 -4.56
N LEU A 137 8.14 36.12 -3.99
CA LEU A 137 8.24 37.28 -3.12
C LEU A 137 8.52 38.59 -3.87
N ARG A 138 8.76 38.52 -5.19
CA ARG A 138 9.14 39.63 -6.07
C ARG A 138 10.37 40.40 -5.57
N ILE A 139 11.39 39.66 -5.16
CA ILE A 139 12.68 40.18 -4.70
C ILE A 139 13.81 39.56 -5.52
N SER A 140 15.05 40.02 -5.34
CA SER A 140 16.20 39.42 -6.03
C SER A 140 16.60 38.09 -5.37
N LYS A 141 17.16 37.17 -6.16
CA LYS A 141 17.73 35.90 -5.65
C LYS A 141 18.78 36.13 -4.55
N GLY A 142 19.62 37.15 -4.70
CA GLY A 142 20.63 37.50 -3.69
C GLY A 142 20.00 37.98 -2.37
N THR A 143 18.84 38.63 -2.42
CA THR A 143 18.08 39.01 -1.22
C THR A 143 17.50 37.78 -0.50
N VAL A 144 17.02 36.79 -1.25
CA VAL A 144 16.57 35.50 -0.69
C VAL A 144 17.73 34.78 0.01
N GLU A 145 18.89 34.68 -0.67
CA GLU A 145 20.10 34.07 -0.12
C GLU A 145 20.50 34.74 1.20
N GLU A 146 20.54 36.08 1.24
CA GLU A 146 20.86 36.84 2.45
C GLU A 146 19.86 36.60 3.59
N TYR A 147 18.55 36.58 3.30
CA TYR A 147 17.54 36.29 4.33
C TYR A 147 17.66 34.87 4.90
N ILE A 148 17.95 33.87 4.05
CA ILE A 148 18.16 32.50 4.49
C ILE A 148 19.42 32.38 5.36
N GLU A 149 20.53 32.99 4.94
CA GLU A 149 21.78 32.99 5.74
C GLU A 149 21.62 33.65 7.10
N ARG A 150 20.91 34.79 7.16
CA ARG A 150 20.58 35.46 8.43
C ARG A 150 19.70 34.58 9.31
N ALA A 151 18.69 33.92 8.73
CA ALA A 151 17.82 32.99 9.45
C ALA A 151 18.60 31.80 10.03
N GLN A 152 19.45 31.16 9.22
CA GLN A 152 20.30 30.05 9.65
C GLN A 152 21.22 30.43 10.80
N ARG A 153 21.81 31.63 10.74
CA ARG A 153 22.67 32.16 11.81
C ARG A 153 21.91 32.31 13.12
N LYS A 154 20.73 32.95 13.09
CA LYS A 154 19.88 33.15 14.28
C LYS A 154 19.47 31.83 14.91
N ILE A 155 19.00 30.87 14.10
CA ILE A 155 18.61 29.54 14.59
C ILE A 155 19.82 28.81 15.19
N SER A 156 21.01 28.93 14.57
CA SER A 156 22.23 28.30 15.08
C SER A 156 22.68 28.88 16.43
N GLU A 157 22.52 30.19 16.63
CA GLU A 157 22.75 30.83 17.93
C GLU A 157 21.74 30.32 18.97
N ASP A 158 20.46 30.21 18.60
CA ASP A 158 19.41 29.75 19.51
C ASP A 158 19.58 28.28 19.90
N LEU A 159 20.05 27.42 19.00
CA LEU A 159 20.39 26.03 19.32
C LEU A 159 21.47 25.91 20.42
N GLN A 160 22.32 26.92 20.56
CA GLN A 160 23.37 26.96 21.59
C GLN A 160 22.95 27.67 22.88
N SER A 161 21.88 28.46 22.86
CA SER A 161 21.55 29.40 23.95
C SER A 161 20.12 29.30 24.47
N SER A 162 19.17 28.75 23.68
CA SER A 162 17.77 28.58 24.06
C SER A 162 17.57 27.33 24.90
N LEU A 163 16.98 27.50 26.08
CA LEU A 163 16.62 26.42 27.01
C LEU A 163 15.75 25.34 26.38
N PHE A 164 14.91 25.69 25.41
CA PHE A 164 13.95 24.80 24.78
C PHE A 164 14.50 24.06 23.56
N LEU A 165 15.61 24.53 22.99
CA LEU A 165 16.25 23.97 21.79
C LEU A 165 17.53 23.18 22.10
N ILE A 166 18.03 23.26 23.34
CA ILE A 166 19.11 22.42 23.84
C ILE A 166 18.57 20.99 24.03
N GLY A 167 19.16 20.04 23.30
CA GLY A 167 18.93 18.60 23.46
C GLY A 167 20.03 17.94 24.28
#